data_AF-A0A1F4SMQ3-F1
#
_entry.id   AF-A0A1F4SMQ3-F1
#
_cell.length_a   1.000
_cell.length_b   1.000
_cell.length_c   1.000
_cell.angle_alpha   90.00
_cell.angle_beta   90.00
_cell.angle_gamma   90.00
#
_symmetry.space_group_name_H-M   'P 1'
#
loop_
_entity.id
_entity.type
_entity.pdbx_description
1 polymer ?
#
loop_
_entity_poly.entity_id
_entity_poly.type
_entity_poly.pdbx_seq_one_letter_code
_entity_poly.pdbx_strand_id
1 'polypeptide(L)'
;MNKGLLIGVIVLGLIASLFVVFNYNSMFGLVVGFMTGGETTWNNNALGTNQGGIIHLAAMPGKGINPPKQFPKDLPVYSNSKIITLHIDTTQTPNLINIIMESDDDANTVHNFYKSEMQKNGWALKSENGSVFMTDWTKDIRKLSIMISQGKRGNPNTPGCSIMIN
;
A
#
# COMPACT_ATOMS: atom_id res chain seq x y z
N MET A 1 -27.43 30.23 -26.19
CA MET A 1 -26.62 29.22 -25.47
C MET A 1 -27.39 27.91 -25.49
N ASN A 2 -26.86 26.90 -26.18
CA ASN A 2 -27.58 25.66 -26.46
C ASN A 2 -27.69 24.83 -25.17
N LYS A 3 -28.90 24.53 -24.69
CA LYS A 3 -29.11 23.90 -23.37
C LYS A 3 -28.35 22.57 -23.23
N GLY A 4 -28.18 21.82 -24.32
CA GLY A 4 -27.37 20.59 -24.34
C GLY A 4 -25.87 20.80 -24.11
N LEU A 5 -25.30 21.93 -24.54
CA LEU A 5 -23.90 22.24 -24.33
C LEU A 5 -23.61 22.59 -22.86
N LEU A 6 -24.53 23.31 -22.21
CA LEU A 6 -24.42 23.66 -20.79
C LEU A 6 -24.51 22.41 -19.89
N ILE A 7 -25.42 21.48 -20.21
CA ILE A 7 -25.56 20.21 -19.49
C ILE A 7 -24.32 19.34 -19.67
N GLY A 8 -23.75 19.27 -20.87
CA GLY A 8 -22.53 18.50 -21.14
C GLY A 8 -21.33 18.99 -20.32
N VAL A 9 -21.15 20.31 -20.19
CA VAL A 9 -20.04 20.89 -19.40
C VAL A 9 -20.21 20.64 -17.90
N ILE A 10 -21.44 20.69 -17.38
CA ILE A 10 -21.72 20.40 -15.96
C ILE A 10 -21.44 18.93 -15.64
N VAL A 11 -21.88 18.02 -16.51
CA VAL A 11 -21.66 16.57 -16.31
C VAL A 11 -20.17 16.23 -16.39
N LEU A 12 -19.43 16.79 -17.34
CA LEU A 12 -17.98 16.57 -17.46
C LEU A 12 -17.21 17.19 -16.28
N GLY A 13 -17.61 18.36 -15.80
CA GLY A 13 -17.04 18.98 -14.61
C GLY A 13 -17.27 18.14 -13.35
N LEU A 14 -18.46 17.54 -13.20
CA LEU A 14 -18.78 16.62 -12.09
C LEU A 14 -17.98 15.32 -12.17
N ILE A 15 -17.81 14.74 -13.36
CA ILE A 15 -17.01 13.51 -13.54
C ILE A 15 -15.52 13.78 -13.25
N ALA A 16 -14.98 14.91 -13.71
CA ALA A 16 -13.59 15.29 -13.46
C ALA A 16 -13.33 15.58 -11.96
N SER A 17 -14.25 16.28 -11.29
CA SER A 17 -14.15 16.53 -9.84
C SER A 17 -14.30 15.26 -9.02
N LEU A 18 -15.20 14.35 -9.40
CA LEU A 18 -15.27 13.00 -8.82
C LEU A 18 -13.97 12.23 -9.04
N PHE A 19 -13.38 12.27 -10.23
CA PHE A 19 -12.13 11.57 -10.54
C PHE A 19 -10.94 12.08 -9.69
N VAL A 20 -10.88 13.39 -9.42
CA VAL A 20 -9.89 13.99 -8.51
C VAL A 20 -10.16 13.59 -7.05
N VAL A 21 -11.42 13.60 -6.60
CA VAL A 21 -11.80 13.15 -5.25
C VAL A 21 -11.47 11.66 -5.05
N PHE A 22 -11.69 10.82 -6.06
CA PHE A 22 -11.42 9.38 -5.99
C PHE A 22 -9.93 9.02 -6.03
N ASN A 23 -9.09 9.81 -6.72
CA ASN A 23 -7.66 9.52 -6.83
C ASN A 23 -6.79 10.23 -5.77
N TYR A 24 -7.24 11.34 -5.20
CA TYR A 24 -6.41 12.17 -4.31
C TYR A 24 -6.90 12.29 -2.86
N ASN A 25 -8.09 11.78 -2.52
CA ASN A 25 -8.67 12.05 -1.21
C ASN A 25 -8.82 10.78 -0.35
N SER A 26 -8.46 10.87 0.92
CA SER A 26 -8.67 9.82 1.94
C SER A 26 -10.15 9.47 2.18
N MET A 27 -11.07 10.13 1.45
CA MET A 27 -12.50 9.82 1.43
C MET A 27 -12.88 8.60 0.58
N PHE A 28 -11.97 8.00 -0.20
CA PHE A 28 -12.29 6.78 -0.96
C PHE A 28 -12.80 5.66 -0.06
N GLY A 29 -12.18 5.47 1.12
CA GLY A 29 -12.65 4.52 2.12
C GLY A 29 -14.09 4.81 2.57
N LEU A 30 -14.38 6.08 2.85
CA LEU A 30 -15.68 6.56 3.34
C LEU A 30 -16.80 6.41 2.31
N VAL A 31 -16.53 6.67 1.02
CA VAL A 31 -17.52 6.53 -0.06
C VAL A 31 -17.79 5.06 -0.39
N VAL A 32 -16.75 4.21 -0.45
CA VAL A 32 -16.92 2.76 -0.63
C VAL A 32 -17.63 2.13 0.57
N GLY A 33 -17.33 2.61 1.77
CA GLY A 33 -17.99 2.23 3.01
C GLY A 33 -19.48 2.48 3.02
N PHE A 34 -19.89 3.68 2.59
CA PHE A 34 -21.30 4.06 2.47
C PHE A 34 -22.06 3.23 1.42
N MET A 35 -21.38 2.82 0.34
CA MET A 35 -21.99 2.05 -0.76
C MET A 35 -22.06 0.53 -0.48
N THR A 36 -21.16 -0.02 0.33
CA THR A 36 -21.04 -1.48 0.54
C THR A 36 -21.55 -1.94 1.90
N GLY A 37 -21.89 -1.02 2.81
CA GLY A 37 -22.39 -1.33 4.16
C GLY A 37 -21.37 -2.07 5.03
N GLY A 38 -20.09 -2.07 4.63
CA GLY A 38 -19.07 -2.99 5.14
C GLY A 38 -17.83 -2.31 5.68
N GLU A 39 -17.91 -1.08 6.19
CA GLU A 39 -16.79 -0.52 6.96
C GLU A 39 -16.69 -1.23 8.30
N THR A 40 -15.63 -2.03 8.45
CA THR A 40 -15.08 -2.25 9.79
C THR A 40 -13.95 -1.27 9.94
N THR A 41 -14.13 -0.21 10.74
CA THR A 41 -13.01 0.61 11.18
C THR A 41 -11.94 -0.32 11.78
N TRP A 42 -10.78 -0.41 11.12
CA TRP A 42 -9.69 -1.22 11.64
C TRP A 42 -8.92 -0.32 12.60
N ASN A 43 -9.00 -0.65 13.91
CA ASN A 43 -8.26 -0.03 15.02
C ASN A 43 -8.22 1.51 15.08
N ASN A 44 -9.21 2.20 14.51
CA ASN A 44 -9.29 3.67 14.40
C ASN A 44 -8.17 4.35 13.58
N ASN A 45 -7.17 3.60 13.08
CA ASN A 45 -6.08 4.15 12.26
C ASN A 45 -6.24 3.83 10.78
N ALA A 46 -7.15 2.92 10.42
CA ALA A 46 -7.34 2.48 9.05
C ALA A 46 -8.82 2.24 8.71
N LEU A 47 -9.14 2.47 7.44
CA LEU A 47 -10.39 2.05 6.82
C LEU A 47 -10.12 0.79 6.01
N GLY A 48 -11.09 -0.11 5.97
CA GLY A 48 -10.89 -1.34 5.23
C GLY A 48 -12.05 -2.30 5.23
N THR A 49 -11.88 -3.36 4.45
CA THR A 49 -12.83 -4.47 4.33
C THR A 49 -12.13 -5.77 4.70
N ASN A 50 -12.91 -6.69 5.26
CA ASN A 50 -12.50 -8.08 5.47
C ASN A 50 -13.67 -8.97 5.03
N GLN A 51 -13.59 -9.51 3.82
CA GLN A 51 -14.65 -10.34 3.25
C GLN A 51 -14.03 -11.59 2.61
N GLY A 52 -14.53 -12.76 3.01
CA GLY A 52 -14.16 -14.03 2.37
C GLY A 52 -12.67 -14.37 2.40
N GLY A 53 -11.90 -13.88 3.40
CA GLY A 53 -10.45 -14.09 3.47
C GLY A 53 -9.62 -13.04 2.72
N ILE A 54 -10.27 -12.03 2.15
CA ILE A 54 -9.61 -10.90 1.51
C ILE A 54 -9.67 -9.70 2.45
N ILE A 55 -8.50 -9.15 2.77
CA ILE A 55 -8.31 -8.00 3.64
C ILE A 55 -7.75 -6.85 2.81
N HIS A 56 -8.42 -5.71 2.82
CA HIS A 56 -7.92 -4.46 2.24
C HIS A 56 -7.95 -3.38 3.31
N LEU A 57 -6.79 -2.82 3.65
CA LEU A 57 -6.66 -1.74 4.63
C LEU A 57 -5.93 -0.54 3.99
N ALA A 58 -6.44 0.66 4.27
CA ALA A 58 -5.81 1.93 3.95
C ALA A 58 -5.70 2.78 5.22
N ALA A 59 -4.50 3.32 5.49
CA ALA A 59 -4.27 4.18 6.63
C ALA A 59 -5.02 5.51 6.48
N MET A 60 -5.56 6.02 7.58
CA MET A 60 -6.03 7.40 7.65
C MET A 60 -4.82 8.37 7.57
N PRO A 61 -5.02 9.62 7.14
CA PRO A 61 -3.95 10.61 7.04
C PRO A 61 -3.13 10.74 8.34
N GLY A 62 -1.81 10.64 8.22
CA GLY A 62 -0.87 10.75 9.35
C GLY A 62 -0.79 9.52 10.27
N LYS A 63 -1.65 8.53 10.08
CA LYS A 63 -1.68 7.27 10.83
C LYS A 63 -0.93 6.16 10.08
N GLY A 64 -0.69 5.04 10.76
CA GLY A 64 -0.16 3.81 10.17
C GLY A 64 -1.07 2.62 10.49
N ILE A 65 -1.10 1.64 9.59
CA ILE A 65 -1.79 0.37 9.82
C ILE A 65 -0.91 -0.51 10.71
N ASN A 66 -1.50 -1.07 11.78
CA ASN A 66 -0.88 -2.19 12.48
C ASN A 66 -1.18 -3.49 11.70
N PRO A 67 -0.17 -4.32 11.42
CA PRO A 67 -0.36 -5.57 10.71
C PRO A 67 -1.44 -6.45 11.37
N PRO A 68 -2.39 -7.02 10.61
CA PRO A 68 -3.38 -7.95 11.11
C PRO A 68 -2.73 -9.32 11.44
N LYS A 69 -3.46 -10.19 12.15
CA LYS A 69 -2.95 -11.52 12.56
C LYS A 69 -2.53 -12.41 11.39
N GLN A 70 -3.12 -12.18 10.21
CA GLN A 70 -2.86 -12.90 8.96
C GLN A 70 -1.53 -12.50 8.31
N PHE A 71 -0.89 -11.42 8.78
CA PHE A 71 0.38 -10.97 8.25
C PHE A 71 1.49 -12.01 8.51
N PRO A 72 2.36 -12.33 7.52
CA PRO A 72 3.42 -13.32 7.70
C PRO A 72 4.42 -12.85 8.77
N LYS A 73 4.66 -13.72 9.76
CA LYS A 73 5.61 -13.42 10.85
C LYS A 73 7.07 -13.36 10.40
N ASP A 74 7.37 -13.95 9.25
CA ASP A 74 8.70 -14.00 8.67
C ASP A 74 8.96 -12.90 7.63
N LEU A 75 7.99 -12.00 7.43
CA LEU A 75 8.17 -10.78 6.66
C LEU A 75 8.45 -9.63 7.64
N PRO A 76 9.67 -9.08 7.69
CA PRO A 76 9.98 -7.98 8.61
C PRO A 76 9.26 -6.70 8.17
N VAL A 77 8.83 -5.91 9.16
CA VAL A 77 8.32 -4.54 8.95
C VAL A 77 9.38 -3.57 9.46
N TYR A 78 9.81 -2.62 8.64
CA TYR A 78 10.79 -1.63 9.07
C TYR A 78 10.20 -0.74 10.17
N SER A 79 10.84 -0.68 11.34
CA SER A 79 10.27 -0.07 12.55
C SER A 79 9.99 1.43 12.41
N ASN A 80 10.81 2.13 11.63
CA ASN A 80 10.64 3.57 11.34
C ASN A 80 9.78 3.81 10.09
N SER A 81 8.94 2.84 9.71
CA SER A 81 7.98 2.99 8.61
C SER A 81 6.54 2.93 9.12
N LYS A 82 5.63 3.51 8.33
CA LYS A 82 4.19 3.40 8.50
C LYS A 82 3.62 2.63 7.33
N ILE A 83 2.85 1.58 7.61
CA ILE A 83 2.06 0.90 6.57
C ILE A 83 0.91 1.81 6.17
N ILE A 84 0.89 2.22 4.90
CA ILE A 84 -0.10 3.10 4.29
C ILE A 84 -1.20 2.30 3.60
N THR A 85 -0.83 1.19 2.97
CA THR A 85 -1.77 0.28 2.32
C THR A 85 -1.34 -1.15 2.60
N LEU A 86 -2.32 -1.99 2.93
CA LEU A 86 -2.11 -3.43 3.10
C LEU A 86 -3.24 -4.19 2.42
N HIS A 87 -2.87 -5.09 1.53
CA HIS A 87 -3.75 -6.08 0.95
C HIS A 87 -3.24 -7.47 1.29
N ILE A 88 -4.12 -8.34 1.77
CA ILE A 88 -3.85 -9.77 1.98
C ILE A 88 -5.01 -10.54 1.40
N ASP A 89 -4.72 -11.47 0.49
CA ASP A 89 -5.68 -12.43 -0.02
C ASP A 89 -5.27 -13.83 0.45
N THR A 90 -6.00 -14.35 1.45
CA THR A 90 -5.76 -15.70 2.00
C THR A 90 -6.46 -16.79 1.19
N THR A 91 -7.15 -16.45 0.10
CA THR A 91 -7.76 -17.44 -0.80
C THR A 91 -6.76 -17.99 -1.81
N GLN A 92 -5.62 -17.32 -1.96
CA GLN A 92 -4.51 -17.75 -2.82
C GLN A 92 -3.50 -18.62 -2.05
N THR A 93 -2.81 -19.51 -2.76
CA THR A 93 -1.74 -20.36 -2.22
C THR A 93 -0.46 -20.22 -3.06
N PRO A 94 0.62 -19.61 -2.52
CA PRO A 94 0.67 -18.91 -1.23
C PRO A 94 -0.22 -17.66 -1.20
N ASN A 95 -0.52 -17.13 -0.01
CA ASN A 95 -1.28 -15.89 0.14
C ASN A 95 -0.67 -14.77 -0.72
N LEU A 96 -1.50 -14.01 -1.42
CA LEU A 96 -1.06 -12.79 -2.10
C LEU A 96 -1.03 -11.64 -1.09
N ILE A 97 0.07 -10.91 -1.05
CA ILE A 97 0.26 -9.80 -0.10
C ILE A 97 0.84 -8.61 -0.87
N ASN A 98 0.15 -7.48 -0.82
CA ASN A 98 0.69 -6.23 -1.34
C ASN A 98 0.73 -5.19 -0.22
N ILE A 99 1.88 -4.57 0.00
CA ILE A 99 2.11 -3.61 1.07
C ILE A 99 2.74 -2.35 0.48
N ILE A 100 2.24 -1.20 0.91
CA ILE A 100 2.92 0.07 0.71
C ILE A 100 3.20 0.69 2.07
N MET A 101 4.46 1.02 2.31
CA MET A 101 4.92 1.71 3.51
C MET A 101 5.64 3.01 3.15
N GLU A 102 5.68 3.93 4.11
CA GLU A 102 6.47 5.15 4.02
C GLU A 102 7.39 5.27 5.23
N SER A 103 8.61 5.76 5.01
CA SER A 103 9.56 6.11 6.05
C SER A 103 10.12 7.50 5.80
N ASP A 104 10.51 8.18 6.87
CA ASP A 104 11.28 9.43 6.80
C ASP A 104 12.78 9.17 6.60
N ASP A 105 13.23 7.92 6.77
CA ASP A 105 14.61 7.49 6.55
C ASP A 105 14.93 7.37 5.05
N ASP A 106 16.22 7.41 4.70
CA ASP A 106 16.64 7.32 3.31
C ASP A 106 16.55 5.89 2.75
N ALA A 107 16.43 5.79 1.42
CA ALA A 107 16.24 4.53 0.72
C ALA A 107 17.37 3.50 0.97
N ASN A 108 18.62 3.91 1.15
CA ASN A 108 19.72 2.96 1.40
C ASN A 108 19.61 2.32 2.78
N THR A 109 19.28 3.11 3.79
CA THR A 109 19.10 2.62 5.17
C THR A 109 18.00 1.54 5.20
N VAL A 110 16.87 1.82 4.56
CA VAL A 110 15.74 0.88 4.49
C VAL A 110 16.08 -0.35 3.63
N HIS A 111 16.80 -0.17 2.52
CA HIS A 111 17.26 -1.28 1.66
C HIS A 111 18.16 -2.24 2.41
N ASN A 112 19.14 -1.72 3.14
CA ASN A 112 20.07 -2.52 3.92
C ASN A 112 19.38 -3.29 5.04
N PHE A 113 18.37 -2.68 5.69
CA PHE A 113 17.52 -3.37 6.65
C PHE A 113 16.85 -4.60 6.03
N TYR A 114 16.13 -4.43 4.91
CA TYR A 114 15.42 -5.54 4.28
C TYR A 114 16.37 -6.63 3.82
N LYS A 115 17.51 -6.25 3.23
CA LYS A 115 18.54 -7.20 2.79
C LYS A 115 19.05 -8.08 3.94
N SER A 116 19.30 -7.49 5.11
CA SER A 116 19.73 -8.22 6.31
C SER A 116 18.61 -9.07 6.92
N GLU A 117 17.45 -8.48 7.20
CA GLU A 117 16.38 -9.14 7.95
C GLU A 117 15.70 -10.25 7.15
N MET A 118 15.55 -10.09 5.83
CA MET A 118 14.99 -11.15 4.97
C MET A 118 15.87 -12.41 5.01
N GLN A 119 17.19 -12.26 4.94
CA GLN A 119 18.13 -13.38 5.05
C GLN A 119 18.06 -14.07 6.41
N LYS A 120 18.05 -13.30 7.51
CA LYS A 120 17.88 -13.83 8.88
C LYS A 120 16.57 -14.61 9.03
N ASN A 121 15.52 -14.17 8.34
CA ASN A 121 14.22 -14.83 8.32
C ASN A 121 14.13 -15.98 7.31
N GLY A 122 15.25 -16.41 6.71
CA GLY A 122 15.33 -17.58 5.84
C GLY A 122 14.86 -17.36 4.41
N TRP A 123 14.76 -16.11 3.95
CA TRP A 123 14.51 -15.80 2.55
C TRP A 123 15.83 -15.79 1.77
N ALA A 124 15.81 -16.40 0.58
CA ALA A 124 16.93 -16.39 -0.34
C ALA A 124 16.77 -15.27 -1.37
N LEU A 125 17.79 -14.39 -1.47
CA LEU A 125 17.88 -13.36 -2.51
C LEU A 125 18.08 -14.04 -3.88
N LYS A 126 17.22 -13.72 -4.84
CA LYS A 126 17.29 -14.22 -6.22
C LYS A 126 17.85 -13.19 -7.19
N SER A 127 17.45 -11.94 -7.04
CA SER A 127 17.89 -10.85 -7.90
C SER A 127 17.97 -9.56 -7.08
N GLU A 128 18.88 -8.68 -7.46
CA GLU A 128 18.97 -7.32 -6.93
C GLU A 128 19.24 -6.38 -8.10
N ASN A 129 18.45 -5.31 -8.20
CA ASN A 129 18.70 -4.21 -9.10
C ASN A 129 19.07 -2.96 -8.28
N GLY A 130 20.38 -2.72 -8.19
CA GLY A 130 20.93 -1.61 -7.41
C GLY A 130 20.58 -0.22 -7.95
N SER A 131 20.12 -0.09 -9.20
CA SER A 131 19.73 1.22 -9.74
C SER A 131 18.35 1.70 -9.27
N VAL A 132 17.50 0.78 -8.77
CA VAL A 132 16.11 1.05 -8.37
C VAL A 132 15.74 0.43 -7.02
N PHE A 133 16.72 0.10 -6.17
CA PHE A 133 16.56 -0.59 -4.87
C PHE A 133 15.47 -1.67 -4.91
N MET A 134 15.55 -2.55 -5.91
CA MET A 134 14.60 -3.63 -6.10
C MET A 134 15.28 -4.97 -5.80
N THR A 135 14.64 -5.81 -5.00
CA THR A 135 15.15 -7.13 -4.62
C THR A 135 14.06 -8.18 -4.72
N ASP A 136 14.37 -9.30 -5.37
CA ASP A 136 13.47 -10.45 -5.45
C ASP A 136 13.94 -11.54 -4.49
N TRP A 137 13.01 -12.07 -3.72
CA TRP A 137 13.23 -13.03 -2.66
C TRP A 137 12.38 -14.27 -2.86
N THR A 138 12.88 -15.40 -2.37
CA THR A 138 12.13 -16.66 -2.36
C THR A 138 12.28 -17.39 -1.04
N LYS A 139 11.23 -18.09 -0.64
CA LYS A 139 11.23 -19.00 0.50
C LYS A 139 10.19 -20.09 0.27
N ASP A 140 10.65 -21.31 0.09
CA ASP A 140 9.83 -22.45 -0.36
C ASP A 140 9.13 -22.10 -1.70
N ILE A 141 7.79 -22.20 -1.75
CA ILE A 141 6.98 -21.82 -2.92
C ILE A 141 6.71 -20.30 -3.00
N ARG A 142 7.05 -19.53 -1.96
CA ARG A 142 6.77 -18.10 -1.91
C ARG A 142 7.81 -17.31 -2.69
N LYS A 143 7.31 -16.29 -3.38
CA LYS A 143 8.09 -15.27 -4.07
C LYS A 143 7.66 -13.92 -3.54
N LEU A 144 8.60 -13.00 -3.46
CA LEU A 144 8.34 -11.66 -2.95
C LEU A 144 9.30 -10.66 -3.61
N SER A 145 8.81 -9.53 -4.07
CA SER A 145 9.60 -8.43 -4.61
C SER A 145 9.48 -7.22 -3.69
N ILE A 146 10.62 -6.66 -3.28
CA ILE A 146 10.69 -5.43 -2.50
C ILE A 146 11.28 -4.34 -3.38
N MET A 147 10.56 -3.24 -3.56
CA MET A 147 11.02 -2.05 -4.24
C MET A 147 11.03 -0.87 -3.27
N ILE A 148 12.13 -0.12 -3.24
CA ILE A 148 12.27 1.06 -2.40
C ILE A 148 12.53 2.28 -3.29
N SER A 149 11.61 3.23 -3.28
CA SER A 149 11.76 4.47 -4.05
C SER A 149 12.18 5.62 -3.14
N GLN A 150 13.03 6.51 -3.64
CA GLN A 150 13.24 7.80 -2.99
C GLN A 150 11.95 8.62 -3.05
N GLY A 151 11.68 9.36 -1.99
CA GLY A 151 10.49 10.18 -1.85
C GLY A 151 9.27 9.43 -1.34
N LYS A 152 8.32 10.20 -0.79
CA LYS A 152 7.03 9.68 -0.31
C LYS A 152 6.06 9.45 -1.47
N ARG A 153 5.05 8.60 -1.24
CA ARG A 153 4.11 8.22 -2.30
C ARG A 153 3.42 9.46 -2.86
N GLY A 154 3.43 9.59 -4.18
CA GLY A 154 2.81 10.72 -4.89
C GLY A 154 3.62 12.02 -4.87
N ASN A 155 4.76 12.10 -4.17
CA ASN A 155 5.65 13.25 -4.23
C ASN A 155 7.14 12.85 -4.05
N PRO A 156 7.88 12.66 -5.16
CA PRO A 156 9.27 12.20 -5.13
C PRO A 156 10.25 13.20 -4.49
N ASN A 157 9.86 14.47 -4.34
CA ASN A 157 10.72 15.51 -3.76
C ASN A 157 10.65 15.58 -2.23
N THR A 158 9.76 14.80 -1.61
CA THR A 158 9.64 14.76 -0.14
C THR A 158 10.78 13.95 0.45
N PRO A 159 11.48 14.39 1.50
CA PRO A 159 12.46 13.55 2.17
C PRO A 159 11.85 12.22 2.64
N GLY A 160 12.64 11.15 2.59
CA GLY A 160 12.24 9.79 2.96
C GLY A 160 12.14 8.82 1.78
N CYS A 161 11.44 7.71 1.98
CA CYS A 161 11.24 6.68 0.96
C CYS A 161 9.86 6.02 1.04
N SER A 162 9.45 5.42 -0.08
CA SER A 162 8.33 4.48 -0.12
C SER A 162 8.83 3.06 -0.34
N ILE A 163 8.23 2.10 0.36
CA ILE A 163 8.57 0.68 0.28
C ILE A 163 7.34 -0.03 -0.27
N MET A 164 7.52 -0.77 -1.35
CA MET A 164 6.51 -1.61 -1.96
C MET A 164 6.93 -3.07 -1.84
N ILE A 165 6.03 -3.91 -1.33
CA ILE A 165 6.24 -5.35 -1.20
C ILE A 165 5.09 -6.07 -1.91
N ASN A 166 5.41 -6.94 -2.86
CA ASN A 166 4.44 -7.74 -3.63
C ASN A 166 4.87 -9.21 -3.70
#